data_AF-A0A3A1WWG3-F1
#
_entry.id   AF-A0A3A1WWG3-F1
#
_cell.length_a   1.000
_cell.length_b   1.000
_cell.length_c   1.000
_cell.angle_alpha   90.00
_cell.angle_beta   90.00
_cell.angle_gamma   90.00
#
_symmetry.space_group_name_H-M   'P 1'
#
loop_
_entity.id
_entity.type
_entity.pdbx_description
1 polymer ?
#
loop_
_entity_poly.entity_id
_entity_poly.type
_entity_poly.pdbx_seq_one_letter_code
_entity_poly.pdbx_strand_id
1 'polypeptide(L)'
;MDSNKNSNSARKLCYLGPEGSFTHQAALKVQQQLQSFDNLQLIPTACENVLSIASEIEKHNHWGVIAWENNIEGVVIPNLDLLIDAKNMVGIARVGVDISFDAVICKSDSIDNCSTIVAHPHALAQCRKFVQKRGLK
;
A
#
# COMPACT_ATOMS: atom_id res chain seq x y z
N MET A 1 -8.94 -15.06 -40.11
CA MET A 1 -9.38 -13.65 -40.01
C MET A 1 -10.34 -13.66 -38.83
N ASP A 2 -9.90 -13.41 -37.61
CA ASP A 2 -9.41 -12.10 -37.16
C ASP A 2 -8.15 -12.17 -36.31
N SER A 3 -7.07 -11.64 -36.88
CA SER A 3 -5.87 -11.23 -36.18
C SER A 3 -6.08 -9.78 -35.75
N ASN A 4 -6.59 -9.51 -34.55
CA ASN A 4 -6.35 -8.25 -33.84
C ASN A 4 -7.07 -8.19 -32.47
N LYS A 5 -6.28 -8.26 -31.41
CA LYS A 5 -6.39 -7.39 -30.22
C LYS A 5 -5.15 -7.61 -29.36
N ASN A 6 -4.06 -6.92 -29.72
CA ASN A 6 -3.08 -6.49 -28.73
C ASN A 6 -3.81 -5.51 -27.80
N SER A 7 -4.52 -6.02 -26.79
CA SER A 7 -5.11 -5.15 -25.78
C SER A 7 -4.03 -4.81 -24.76
N ASN A 8 -3.28 -3.74 -25.01
CA ASN A 8 -2.53 -3.05 -23.97
C ASN A 8 -3.57 -2.41 -23.02
N SER A 9 -4.17 -3.20 -22.12
CA SER A 9 -5.25 -2.73 -21.25
C SER A 9 -4.65 -2.17 -19.97
N ALA A 10 -4.56 -0.85 -19.87
CA ALA A 10 -4.19 -0.21 -18.62
C ALA A 10 -5.27 -0.47 -17.56
N ARG A 11 -4.88 -0.95 -16.38
CA ARG A 11 -5.77 -1.15 -15.23
C ARG A 11 -5.26 -0.39 -14.03
N LYS A 12 -6.17 0.15 -13.23
CA LYS A 12 -5.82 0.69 -11.92
C LYS A 12 -5.36 -0.46 -11.01
N LEU A 13 -4.33 -0.18 -10.23
CA LEU A 13 -3.90 -0.97 -9.09
C LEU A 13 -4.22 -0.18 -7.83
N CYS A 14 -5.43 -0.38 -7.33
CA CYS A 14 -5.98 0.34 -6.20
C CYS A 14 -5.29 -0.06 -4.90
N TYR A 15 -4.93 0.92 -4.06
CA TYR A 15 -4.31 0.66 -2.75
C TYR A 15 -4.84 1.63 -1.71
N LEU A 16 -4.71 1.29 -0.43
CA LEU A 16 -5.10 2.19 0.65
C LEU A 16 -4.12 3.37 0.72
N GLY A 17 -4.62 4.57 0.40
CA GLY A 17 -3.81 5.79 0.37
C GLY A 17 -3.39 6.28 1.76
N PRO A 18 -2.69 7.43 1.82
CA PRO A 18 -2.26 8.25 0.68
C PRO A 18 -1.00 7.69 -0.02
N GLU A 19 -0.54 8.40 -1.05
CA GLU A 19 0.78 8.15 -1.64
C GLU A 19 1.88 8.21 -0.55
N GLY A 20 2.79 7.24 -0.60
CA GLY A 20 3.88 7.08 0.38
C GLY A 20 3.56 6.15 1.55
N SER A 21 2.33 5.62 1.64
CA SER A 21 1.97 4.58 2.60
C SER A 21 2.67 3.24 2.32
N PHE A 22 2.70 2.32 3.29
CA PHE A 22 3.23 0.98 3.07
C PHE A 22 2.43 0.18 2.02
N THR A 23 1.13 0.45 1.90
CA THR A 23 0.27 -0.10 0.85
C THR A 23 0.59 0.51 -0.52
N HIS A 24 1.01 1.78 -0.59
CA HIS A 24 1.58 2.35 -1.82
C HIS A 24 2.86 1.61 -2.22
N GLN A 25 3.79 1.38 -1.28
CA GLN A 25 5.01 0.63 -1.53
C GLN A 25 4.72 -0.81 -2.00
N ALA A 26 3.71 -1.46 -1.41
CA ALA A 26 3.25 -2.78 -1.86
C ALA A 26 2.72 -2.73 -3.29
N ALA A 27 1.93 -1.72 -3.66
CA ALA A 27 1.42 -1.53 -5.02
C ALA A 27 2.56 -1.33 -6.04
N LEU A 28 3.59 -0.55 -5.71
CA LEU A 28 4.76 -0.37 -6.57
C LEU A 28 5.53 -1.68 -6.76
N LYS A 29 5.68 -2.50 -5.71
CA LYS A 29 6.30 -3.83 -5.83
C LYS A 29 5.49 -4.75 -6.75
N VAL A 30 4.16 -4.79 -6.59
CA VAL A 30 3.28 -5.58 -7.47
C VAL A 30 3.38 -5.11 -8.91
N GLN A 31 3.33 -3.79 -9.14
CA GLN A 31 3.51 -3.20 -10.47
C GLN A 31 4.82 -3.68 -11.08
N GLN A 32 5.95 -3.57 -10.38
CA GLN A 32 7.25 -4.02 -10.86
C GLN A 32 7.31 -5.52 -11.15
N GLN A 33 6.78 -6.36 -10.25
CA GLN A 33 6.78 -7.82 -10.43
C GLN A 33 5.95 -8.27 -11.63
N LEU A 34 4.91 -7.52 -11.98
CA LEU A 34 3.96 -7.89 -13.04
C LEU A 34 4.09 -7.04 -14.32
N GLN A 35 5.11 -6.18 -14.40
CA GLN A 35 5.41 -5.35 -15.58
C GLN A 35 5.52 -6.15 -16.88
N SER A 36 5.99 -7.41 -16.81
CA SER A 36 6.19 -8.27 -17.98
C SER A 36 5.01 -9.22 -18.25
N PHE A 37 3.95 -9.18 -17.44
CA PHE A 37 2.82 -10.09 -17.57
C PHE A 37 1.81 -9.54 -18.60
N ASP A 38 1.59 -10.26 -19.70
CA ASP A 38 0.52 -10.02 -20.69
C ASP A 38 0.36 -8.57 -21.22
N ASN A 39 1.44 -7.78 -21.31
CA ASN A 39 1.36 -6.35 -21.63
C ASN A 39 0.37 -5.58 -20.73
N LEU A 40 0.20 -6.02 -19.49
CA LEU A 40 -0.70 -5.42 -18.53
C LEU A 40 -0.04 -4.19 -17.89
N GLN A 41 -0.53 -3.01 -18.23
CA GLN A 41 -0.10 -1.78 -17.57
C GLN A 41 -0.89 -1.56 -16.27
N LEU A 42 -0.26 -1.74 -15.12
CA LEU A 42 -0.83 -1.43 -13.81
C LEU A 42 -0.51 0.01 -13.42
N ILE A 43 -1.53 0.78 -13.01
CA ILE A 43 -1.40 2.18 -12.58
C ILE A 43 -1.77 2.28 -11.10
N PRO A 44 -0.78 2.41 -10.18
CA PRO A 44 -1.04 2.63 -8.76
C PRO A 44 -2.02 3.78 -8.55
N THR A 45 -3.14 3.51 -7.90
CA THR A 45 -4.19 4.50 -7.65
C THR A 45 -4.58 4.47 -6.18
N ALA A 46 -4.47 5.61 -5.50
CA ALA A 46 -4.85 5.71 -4.10
C ALA A 46 -6.37 5.68 -3.95
N CYS A 47 -6.84 4.95 -2.94
CA CYS A 47 -8.22 4.87 -2.50
C CYS A 47 -8.32 5.26 -1.02
N GLU A 48 -9.47 5.81 -0.61
CA GLU A 48 -9.67 6.32 0.76
C GLU A 48 -9.82 5.21 1.80
N ASN A 49 -10.37 4.05 1.39
CA ASN A 49 -10.63 2.92 2.26
C ASN A 49 -10.69 1.61 1.47
N VAL A 50 -10.65 0.47 2.17
CA VAL A 50 -10.59 -0.86 1.54
C VAL A 50 -11.89 -1.21 0.81
N LEU A 51 -13.04 -0.67 1.25
CA LEU A 51 -14.32 -0.85 0.55
C LEU A 51 -14.32 -0.19 -0.83
N SER A 52 -13.71 0.99 -0.96
CA SER A 52 -13.56 1.64 -2.27
C SER A 52 -12.65 0.83 -3.21
N ILE A 53 -11.60 0.18 -2.67
CA ILE A 53 -10.76 -0.76 -3.45
C ILE A 53 -11.61 -1.92 -3.97
N ALA A 54 -12.39 -2.57 -3.10
CA ALA A 54 -13.28 -3.66 -3.50
C ALA A 54 -14.30 -3.23 -4.58
N SER A 55 -14.91 -2.06 -4.41
CA SER A 55 -15.85 -1.49 -5.40
C SER A 55 -15.19 -1.28 -6.77
N GLU A 56 -13.96 -0.79 -6.83
CA GLU A 56 -13.22 -0.62 -8.10
C GLU A 56 -12.91 -1.97 -8.77
N ILE A 57 -12.58 -3.00 -7.98
CA ILE A 57 -12.33 -4.35 -8.51
C ILE A 57 -13.63 -4.95 -9.07
N GLU A 58 -14.70 -4.96 -8.28
CA GLU A 58 -15.94 -5.63 -8.66
C GLU A 58 -16.67 -4.93 -9.81
N LYS A 59 -16.70 -3.59 -9.85
CA LYS A 59 -17.44 -2.83 -10.87
C LYS A 59 -16.65 -2.56 -12.14
N HIS A 60 -15.33 -2.42 -12.02
CA HIS A 60 -14.47 -1.93 -13.11
C HIS A 60 -13.37 -2.90 -13.50
N ASN A 61 -13.34 -4.11 -12.92
CA ASN A 61 -12.34 -5.15 -13.19
C ASN A 61 -10.89 -4.64 -13.03
N HIS A 62 -10.73 -3.66 -12.14
CA HIS A 62 -9.43 -3.17 -11.68
C HIS A 62 -8.81 -4.15 -10.70
N TRP A 63 -7.56 -3.90 -10.35
CA TRP A 63 -6.83 -4.71 -9.39
C TRP A 63 -6.68 -3.95 -8.09
N GLY A 64 -6.45 -4.66 -6.99
CA GLY A 64 -6.22 -4.02 -5.70
C GLY A 64 -5.17 -4.71 -4.86
N VAL A 65 -4.57 -3.92 -3.98
CA VAL A 65 -3.64 -4.35 -2.95
C VAL A 65 -4.26 -3.99 -1.60
N ILE A 66 -4.46 -5.02 -0.78
CA ILE A 66 -4.97 -4.89 0.59
C ILE A 66 -3.92 -5.44 1.56
N ALA A 67 -3.79 -4.83 2.73
CA ALA A 67 -2.93 -5.36 3.78
C ALA A 67 -3.53 -6.68 4.30
N TRP A 68 -2.75 -7.76 4.30
CA TRP A 68 -3.25 -9.08 4.69
C TRP A 68 -2.87 -9.45 6.12
N GLU A 69 -1.60 -9.28 6.46
CA GLU A 69 -1.04 -9.73 7.72
C GLU A 69 0.18 -8.86 8.08
N ASN A 70 0.32 -8.55 9.36
CA ASN A 70 1.49 -7.94 9.95
C ASN A 70 2.12 -8.89 10.98
N ASN A 71 3.44 -8.94 11.05
CA ASN A 71 4.16 -9.83 11.97
C ASN A 71 4.06 -9.44 13.46
N ILE A 72 3.56 -8.25 13.78
CA ILE A 72 3.35 -7.74 15.14
C ILE A 72 1.87 -7.86 15.52
N GLU A 73 0.96 -7.42 14.65
CA GLU A 73 -0.48 -7.34 14.94
C GLU A 73 -1.29 -8.54 14.41
N GLY A 74 -0.68 -9.42 13.63
CA GLY A 74 -1.34 -10.56 13.01
C GLY A 74 -2.16 -10.19 11.77
N VAL A 75 -3.21 -10.97 11.51
CA VAL A 75 -4.07 -10.80 10.32
C VAL A 75 -4.90 -9.52 10.43
N VAL A 76 -5.02 -8.79 9.32
CA VAL A 76 -5.88 -7.59 9.25
C VAL A 76 -7.33 -8.03 9.06
N ILE A 77 -8.02 -8.32 10.17
CA ILE A 77 -9.37 -8.91 10.19
C ILE A 77 -10.38 -8.22 9.26
N PRO A 78 -10.51 -6.87 9.22
CA PRO A 78 -11.47 -6.23 8.32
C PRO A 78 -11.22 -6.54 6.83
N ASN A 79 -9.97 -6.78 6.45
CA ASN A 79 -9.61 -7.08 5.06
C ASN A 79 -9.84 -8.57 4.73
N LEU A 80 -9.69 -9.45 5.74
CA LEU A 80 -10.07 -10.85 5.62
C LEU A 80 -11.59 -10.99 5.43
N ASP A 81 -12.38 -10.34 6.30
CA ASP A 81 -13.84 -10.36 6.23
C ASP A 81 -14.34 -9.83 4.88
N LEU A 82 -13.74 -8.72 4.42
CA LEU A 82 -14.02 -8.16 3.09
C LEU A 82 -13.80 -9.17 1.97
N LEU A 83 -12.72 -9.94 2.02
CA LEU A 83 -12.40 -10.93 0.97
C LEU A 83 -13.33 -12.16 1.05
N ILE A 84 -13.76 -12.55 2.26
CA ILE A 84 -14.73 -13.63 2.47
C ILE A 84 -16.09 -13.27 1.86
N ASP A 85 -16.53 -12.02 2.05
CA ASP A 85 -17.83 -11.54 1.57
C ASP A 85 -17.85 -11.11 0.10
N ALA A 86 -16.67 -11.00 -0.54
CA ALA A 86 -16.55 -10.52 -1.90
C ALA A 86 -17.18 -11.50 -2.92
N LYS A 87 -17.88 -10.97 -3.92
CA LYS A 87 -18.56 -11.80 -4.92
C LYS A 87 -17.67 -12.16 -6.10
N ASN A 88 -16.72 -11.28 -6.42
CA ASN A 88 -15.88 -11.41 -7.60
C ASN A 88 -14.44 -10.93 -7.34
N MET A 89 -13.88 -11.30 -6.19
CA MET A 89 -12.50 -10.99 -5.83
C MET A 89 -11.77 -12.27 -5.43
N VAL A 90 -10.52 -12.39 -5.85
CA VAL A 90 -9.63 -13.49 -5.49
C VAL A 90 -8.20 -12.98 -5.37
N GLY A 91 -7.47 -13.48 -4.38
CA GLY A 91 -6.04 -13.19 -4.24
C GLY A 91 -5.22 -13.97 -5.27
N ILE A 92 -4.46 -13.27 -6.11
CA ILE A 92 -3.63 -13.88 -7.16
C ILE A 92 -2.12 -13.75 -6.90
N ALA A 93 -1.73 -12.92 -5.94
CA ALA A 93 -0.34 -12.67 -5.57
C ALA A 93 -0.24 -12.27 -4.09
N ARG A 94 0.93 -12.51 -3.49
CA ARG A 94 1.27 -12.05 -2.14
C ARG A 94 2.63 -11.38 -2.19
N VAL A 95 2.70 -10.15 -1.66
CA VAL A 95 3.94 -9.37 -1.61
C VAL A 95 4.28 -9.01 -0.16
N GLY A 96 5.56 -9.13 0.19
CA GLY A 96 6.07 -8.66 1.48
C GLY A 96 6.58 -7.23 1.40
N VAL A 97 6.28 -6.43 2.42
CA VAL A 97 6.88 -5.11 2.64
C VAL A 97 7.51 -5.11 4.02
N ASP A 98 8.81 -4.88 4.05
CA ASP A 98 9.53 -4.68 5.31
C ASP A 98 9.16 -3.31 5.87
N ILE A 99 8.58 -3.30 7.07
CA ILE A 99 8.18 -2.08 7.74
C ILE A 99 9.42 -1.44 8.36
N SER A 100 9.91 -0.39 7.71
CA SER A 100 10.99 0.47 8.18
C SER A 100 10.49 1.91 8.21
N PHE A 101 10.84 2.63 9.27
CA PHE A 101 10.46 4.03 9.44
C PHE A 101 11.70 4.91 9.31
N ASP A 102 11.65 5.85 8.38
CA ASP A 102 12.67 6.89 8.22
C ASP A 102 12.25 8.16 8.95
N ALA A 103 13.17 8.74 9.71
CA ALA A 103 12.98 10.07 10.29
C ALA A 103 13.45 11.12 9.28
N VAL A 104 12.50 11.92 8.79
CA VAL A 104 12.75 12.96 7.77
C VAL A 104 12.58 14.36 8.37
N ILE A 105 13.39 15.30 7.91
CA ILE A 105 13.33 16.72 8.28
C ILE A 105 13.25 17.59 7.02
N CYS A 106 12.79 18.83 7.15
CA CYS A 106 12.86 19.79 6.06
C CYS A 106 14.32 20.06 5.68
N LYS A 107 14.59 20.22 4.38
CA LYS A 107 15.95 20.40 3.86
C LYS A 107 16.68 21.62 4.45
N SER A 108 15.93 22.64 4.88
CA SER A 108 16.45 23.85 5.54
C SER A 108 16.82 23.64 7.02
N ASP A 109 16.40 22.54 7.62
CA ASP A 109 16.47 22.34 9.06
C ASP A 109 17.67 21.45 9.42
N SER A 110 18.19 21.65 10.64
CA SER A 110 19.11 20.70 11.26
C SER A 110 18.36 19.83 12.24
N ILE A 111 18.67 18.54 12.27
CA ILE A 111 18.12 17.60 13.25
C ILE A 111 18.37 18.03 14.70
N ASP A 112 19.46 18.77 14.94
CA ASP A 112 19.82 19.26 16.27
C ASP A 112 18.87 20.36 16.76
N ASN A 113 18.11 20.99 15.85
CA ASN A 113 17.13 22.03 16.17
C ASN A 113 15.69 21.46 16.27
N CYS A 114 15.50 20.16 16.03
CA CYS A 114 14.18 19.53 16.09
C CYS A 114 13.79 19.19 17.53
N SER A 115 12.58 19.58 17.94
CA SER A 115 12.03 19.29 19.28
C SER A 115 10.80 18.38 19.26
N THR A 116 10.17 18.20 18.10
CA THR A 116 8.91 17.47 17.93
C THR A 116 9.03 16.43 16.83
N ILE A 117 8.44 15.25 17.03
CA ILE A 117 8.25 14.22 16.02
C ILE A 117 6.76 14.02 15.73
N VAL A 118 6.41 13.92 14.45
CA VAL A 118 5.02 13.74 14.01
C VAL A 118 4.93 12.47 13.18
N ALA A 119 4.07 11.55 13.61
CA ALA A 119 3.68 10.37 12.84
C ALA A 119 2.36 9.82 13.38
N HIS A 120 1.81 8.81 12.71
CA HIS A 120 0.67 8.05 13.23
C HIS A 120 1.01 7.44 14.61
N PRO A 121 0.08 7.38 15.59
CA PRO A 121 0.36 6.86 16.93
C PRO A 121 1.00 5.47 16.95
N HIS A 122 0.60 4.60 16.02
CA HIS A 122 1.18 3.26 15.88
C HIS A 122 2.67 3.32 15.43
N ALA A 123 3.02 4.21 14.50
CA ALA A 123 4.40 4.43 14.07
C ALA A 123 5.26 5.00 15.21
N LEU A 124 4.73 5.98 15.95
CA LEU A 124 5.40 6.54 17.14
C LEU A 124 5.65 5.46 18.20
N ALA A 125 4.70 4.55 18.40
CA ALA A 125 4.85 3.44 19.34
C ALA A 125 5.97 2.47 18.95
N GLN A 126 6.17 2.21 17.65
CA GLN A 126 7.29 1.39 17.16
C GLN A 126 8.64 2.14 17.20
N CYS A 127 8.62 3.47 17.07
CA CYS A 127 9.83 4.30 17.02
C CYS A 127 10.26 4.88 18.39
N ARG A 128 9.65 4.46 19.51
CA ARG A 128 9.89 5.04 20.86
C ARG A 128 11.36 5.15 21.25
N LYS A 129 12.19 4.15 20.92
CA LYS A 129 13.62 4.15 21.23
C LYS A 129 14.36 5.31 20.55
N PHE A 130 14.02 5.60 19.29
CA PHE A 130 14.59 6.71 18.54
C PHE A 130 14.16 8.05 19.14
N VAL A 131 12.86 8.20 19.41
CA VAL A 131 12.27 9.40 20.01
C VAL A 131 12.92 9.72 21.35
N GLN A 132 13.03 8.72 22.25
CA GLN A 132 13.65 8.88 23.56
C GLN A 132 15.13 9.23 23.48
N LYS A 133 15.90 8.54 22.61
CA LYS A 133 17.34 8.80 22.45
C LYS A 133 17.62 10.22 21.97
N ARG A 134 16.72 10.80 21.17
CA ARG A 134 16.86 12.15 20.61
C ARG A 134 16.21 13.23 21.47
N GLY A 135 15.49 12.88 22.54
CA GLY A 135 14.77 13.85 23.38
C GLY A 135 13.63 14.56 22.64
N LEU A 136 13.06 13.92 21.61
CA LEU A 136 11.96 14.46 20.82
C LEU A 136 10.64 14.26 21.55
N LYS A 137 9.69 15.19 21.32
CA LYS A 137 8.33 15.14 21.85
C LYS A 137 7.32 14.70 20.81
#